data_AF-A0A4R2N4S0-F1
#
_entry.id   AF-A0A4R2N4S0-F1
#
_cell.length_a   1.000
_cell.length_b   1.000
_cell.length_c   1.000
_cell.angle_alpha   90.00
_cell.angle_beta   90.00
_cell.angle_gamma   90.00
#
_symmetry.space_group_name_H-M   'P 1'
#
loop_
_entity.id
_entity.type
_entity.pdbx_description
1 polymer ?
#
loop_
_entity_poly.entity_id
_entity_poly.type
_entity_poly.pdbx_seq_one_letter_code
_entity_poly.pdbx_strand_id
1 'polypeptide(L)'
;MNKAWRVPDYLGHILQAIERINRYTRDMDEAAFLNSELVQDAVIRNIEIIGEAANNVLRVDPAFAAQHNHVPWLVMYTMRNRVSHGYDKVDLEIVWKTIQSDLPGLCQQVQSIANQIRL
;
A
#
# COMPACT_ATOMS: atom_id res chain seq x y z
N MET A 1 -6.86 -3.17 25.13
CA MET A 1 -7.29 -4.47 24.57
C MET A 1 -6.77 -4.56 23.14
N ASN A 2 -5.78 -5.42 22.86
CA ASN A 2 -5.33 -5.67 21.49
C ASN A 2 -6.37 -6.51 20.77
N LYS A 3 -7.24 -5.88 19.98
CA LYS A 3 -8.11 -6.59 19.05
C LYS A 3 -7.22 -7.21 17.98
N ALA A 4 -7.13 -8.53 17.92
CA ALA A 4 -6.51 -9.21 16.80
C ALA A 4 -7.37 -8.95 15.55
N TRP A 5 -6.77 -8.34 14.54
CA TRP A 5 -7.43 -8.07 13.26
C TRP A 5 -7.39 -9.30 12.37
N ARG A 6 -8.44 -9.48 11.57
CA ARG A 6 -8.55 -10.58 10.59
C ARG A 6 -8.04 -10.12 9.24
N VAL A 7 -7.79 -11.06 8.33
CA VAL A 7 -7.42 -10.76 6.93
C VAL A 7 -8.31 -9.69 6.28
N PRO A 8 -9.66 -9.74 6.35
CA PRO A 8 -10.50 -8.70 5.74
C PRO A 8 -10.25 -7.29 6.30
N ASP A 9 -9.87 -7.17 7.58
CA ASP A 9 -9.55 -5.87 8.18
C ASP A 9 -8.27 -5.31 7.54
N TYR A 10 -7.23 -6.15 7.38
CA TYR A 10 -5.97 -5.75 6.73
C TYR A 10 -6.15 -5.38 5.25
N LEU A 11 -6.98 -6.13 4.49
CA LEU A 11 -7.34 -5.73 3.13
C LEU A 11 -8.02 -4.35 3.11
N GLY A 12 -8.90 -4.09 4.09
CA GLY A 12 -9.52 -2.78 4.28
C GLY A 12 -8.50 -1.65 4.49
N HIS A 13 -7.46 -1.89 5.29
CA HIS A 13 -6.39 -0.90 5.50
C HIS A 13 -5.59 -0.62 4.24
N ILE A 14 -5.28 -1.66 3.45
CA ILE A 14 -4.59 -1.49 2.16
C ILE A 14 -5.45 -0.61 1.23
N LEU A 15 -6.73 -0.94 1.07
CA LEU A 15 -7.64 -0.20 0.19
C LEU A 15 -7.81 1.26 0.62
N GLN A 16 -7.99 1.51 1.92
CA GLN A 16 -8.10 2.88 2.46
C GLN A 16 -6.82 3.69 2.28
N ALA A 17 -5.65 3.07 2.41
CA ALA A 17 -4.36 3.73 2.20
C ALA A 17 -4.16 4.08 0.71
N ILE A 18 -4.49 3.16 -0.20
CA ILE A 18 -4.46 3.42 -1.65
C ILE A 18 -5.42 4.56 -2.01
N GLU A 19 -6.63 4.55 -1.46
CA GLU A 19 -7.63 5.60 -1.70
C GLU A 19 -7.12 6.97 -1.25
N ARG A 20 -6.45 7.05 -0.09
CA ARG A 20 -5.81 8.28 0.40
C ARG A 20 -4.74 8.78 -0.57
N ILE A 21 -3.82 7.91 -0.99
CA ILE A 21 -2.78 8.26 -1.97
C ILE A 21 -3.41 8.86 -3.23
N ASN A 22 -4.38 8.16 -3.82
CA ASN A 22 -5.08 8.62 -5.02
C ASN A 22 -5.78 9.97 -4.83
N ARG A 23 -6.33 10.26 -3.65
CA ARG A 23 -6.93 11.57 -3.36
C ARG A 23 -5.89 12.67 -3.25
N TYR A 24 -4.74 12.41 -2.64
CA TYR A 24 -3.70 13.41 -2.47
C TYR A 24 -3.02 13.76 -3.79
N THR A 25 -2.94 12.81 -4.72
CA THR A 25 -2.22 12.97 -6.00
C THR A 25 -3.12 13.19 -7.22
N ARG A 26 -4.46 13.27 -7.04
CA ARG A 26 -5.44 13.26 -8.14
C ARG A 26 -5.16 14.27 -9.25
N ASP A 27 -4.84 15.49 -8.85
CA ASP A 27 -4.68 16.64 -9.75
C ASP A 27 -3.22 17.11 -9.80
N MET A 28 -2.28 16.20 -9.50
CA MET A 28 -0.85 16.45 -9.52
C MET A 28 -0.20 15.77 -10.71
N ASP A 29 0.75 16.45 -11.33
CA ASP A 29 1.79 15.82 -12.14
C ASP A 29 3.02 15.50 -11.29
N GLU A 30 4.02 14.90 -11.91
CA GLU A 30 5.28 14.54 -11.24
C GLU A 30 5.97 15.75 -10.63
N ALA A 31 6.02 16.87 -11.35
CA ALA A 31 6.67 18.09 -10.87
C ALA A 31 5.95 18.67 -9.64
N ALA A 32 4.61 18.68 -9.63
CA ALA A 32 3.83 19.12 -8.48
C ALA A 32 4.04 18.21 -7.27
N PHE A 33 4.13 16.89 -7.48
CA PHE A 33 4.44 15.94 -6.42
C PHE A 33 5.85 16.15 -5.84
N LEU A 34 6.87 16.28 -6.70
CA LEU A 34 8.27 16.48 -6.29
C LEU A 34 8.50 17.82 -5.55
N ASN A 35 7.64 18.82 -5.76
CA ASN A 35 7.69 20.10 -5.08
C ASN A 35 6.78 20.19 -3.83
N SER A 36 6.15 19.09 -3.41
CA SER A 36 5.22 19.09 -2.27
C SER A 36 5.62 18.09 -1.19
N GLU A 37 6.48 18.52 -0.27
CA GLU A 37 6.93 17.71 0.90
C GLU A 37 5.73 17.16 1.70
N LEU A 38 4.69 17.97 1.91
CA LEU A 38 3.48 17.54 2.62
C LEU A 38 2.80 16.34 1.94
N VAL A 39 2.71 16.35 0.61
CA VAL A 39 2.09 15.25 -0.14
C VAL A 39 3.03 14.04 -0.16
N GLN A 40 4.34 14.25 -0.28
CA GLN A 40 5.34 13.18 -0.21
C GLN A 40 5.24 12.44 1.13
N ASP A 41 5.24 13.16 2.25
CA ASP A 41 5.10 12.60 3.59
C ASP A 41 3.78 11.82 3.74
N ALA A 42 2.67 12.40 3.26
CA ALA A 42 1.37 11.74 3.29
C ALA A 42 1.35 10.45 2.47
N VAL A 43 1.97 10.45 1.29
CA VAL A 43 2.08 9.26 0.43
C VAL A 43 2.97 8.20 1.08
N ILE A 44 4.16 8.57 1.54
CA ILE A 44 5.10 7.65 2.21
C ILE A 44 4.42 6.98 3.39
N ARG A 45 3.70 7.74 4.22
CA ARG A 45 2.94 7.20 5.35
C ARG A 45 1.91 6.16 4.93
N ASN A 46 1.23 6.35 3.81
CA ASN A 46 0.25 5.38 3.33
C ASN A 46 0.91 4.14 2.70
N ILE A 47 2.08 4.27 2.07
CA ILE A 47 2.89 3.12 1.61
C ILE A 47 3.32 2.26 2.81
N GLU A 48 3.71 2.88 3.92
CA GLU A 48 4.02 2.14 5.15
C GLU A 48 2.83 1.34 5.67
N ILE A 49 1.62 1.94 5.66
CA ILE A 49 0.38 1.27 6.09
C ILE A 49 0.09 0.07 5.18
N ILE A 50 0.24 0.23 3.87
CA ILE A 50 0.05 -0.86 2.90
C ILE A 50 1.00 -2.02 3.21
N GLY A 51 2.29 -1.74 3.39
CA GLY A 51 3.28 -2.78 3.67
C GLY A 51 3.10 -3.46 5.03
N GLU A 52 2.71 -2.70 6.07
CA GLU A 52 2.42 -3.28 7.38
C GLU A 52 1.17 -4.17 7.36
N ALA A 53 0.12 -3.75 6.66
CA ALA A 53 -1.08 -4.56 6.48
C ALA A 53 -0.78 -5.84 5.69
N ALA A 54 0.02 -5.76 4.63
CA ALA A 54 0.46 -6.91 3.85
C ALA A 54 1.29 -7.90 4.69
N ASN A 55 2.24 -7.40 5.48
CA ASN A 55 3.01 -8.22 6.42
C ASN A 55 2.12 -8.91 7.44
N ASN A 56 1.09 -8.23 7.92
CA ASN A 56 0.15 -8.84 8.85
C ASN A 56 -0.72 -9.92 8.19
N VAL A 57 -1.10 -9.81 6.92
CA VAL A 57 -1.77 -10.91 6.17
C VAL A 57 -0.86 -12.14 6.12
N LEU A 58 0.40 -11.98 5.72
CA LEU A 58 1.41 -13.06 5.74
C LEU A 58 1.58 -13.64 7.16
N ARG A 59 1.55 -12.75 8.17
CA ARG A 59 1.42 -12.96 9.62
C ARG A 59 0.39 -14.02 9.99
N VAL A 60 -0.86 -13.61 9.80
CA VAL A 60 -2.02 -14.22 10.44
C VAL A 60 -2.62 -15.35 9.62
N ASP A 61 -2.42 -15.36 8.31
CA ASP A 61 -2.93 -16.40 7.41
C ASP A 61 -2.00 -16.62 6.20
N PRO A 62 -0.88 -17.34 6.39
CA PRO A 62 0.05 -17.66 5.31
C PRO A 62 -0.59 -18.47 4.17
N ALA A 63 -1.57 -19.32 4.49
CA ALA A 63 -2.26 -20.16 3.51
C ALA A 63 -3.11 -19.29 2.57
N PHE A 64 -3.84 -18.31 3.12
CA PHE A 64 -4.54 -17.31 2.34
C PHE A 64 -3.60 -16.52 1.43
N ALA A 65 -2.47 -16.04 1.96
CA ALA A 65 -1.49 -15.31 1.16
C ALA A 65 -0.93 -16.16 0.01
N ALA A 66 -0.67 -17.45 0.26
CA ALA A 66 -0.21 -18.39 -0.77
C ALA A 66 -1.28 -18.67 -1.84
N GLN A 67 -2.55 -18.79 -1.44
CA GLN A 67 -3.68 -18.93 -2.36
C GLN A 67 -3.86 -17.70 -3.25
N HIS A 68 -3.57 -16.51 -2.72
CA HIS A 68 -3.65 -15.22 -3.43
C HIS A 68 -2.25 -14.69 -3.82
N ASN A 69 -1.40 -15.54 -4.39
CA ASN A 69 0.00 -15.22 -4.72
C ASN A 69 0.20 -14.21 -5.87
N HIS A 70 -0.86 -13.90 -6.63
CA HIS A 70 -0.86 -12.84 -7.64
C HIS A 70 -0.81 -11.44 -7.02
N VAL A 71 -1.19 -11.32 -5.74
CA VAL A 71 -0.98 -10.09 -4.97
C VAL A 71 0.46 -10.08 -4.44
N PRO A 72 1.22 -9.01 -4.68
CA PRO A 72 2.63 -8.97 -4.34
C PRO A 72 2.86 -8.64 -2.85
N TRP A 73 2.38 -9.49 -1.93
CA TRP A 73 2.41 -9.28 -0.48
C TRP A 73 3.79 -8.92 0.06
N LEU A 74 4.80 -9.71 -0.32
CA LEU A 74 6.17 -9.50 0.12
C LEU A 74 6.74 -8.20 -0.45
N VAL A 75 6.42 -7.85 -1.69
CA VAL A 75 6.87 -6.59 -2.32
C VAL A 75 6.32 -5.40 -1.54
N MET A 76 5.03 -5.39 -1.22
CA MET A 76 4.42 -4.34 -0.40
C MET A 76 5.14 -4.17 0.94
N TYR A 77 5.42 -5.28 1.63
CA TYR A 77 6.18 -5.24 2.89
C TYR A 77 7.60 -4.68 2.70
N THR A 78 8.32 -5.12 1.67
CA THR A 78 9.68 -4.63 1.41
C THR A 78 9.70 -3.15 1.02
N MET A 79 8.69 -2.66 0.30
CA MET A 79 8.55 -1.23 -0.03
C MET A 79 8.39 -0.39 1.23
N ARG A 80 7.60 -0.83 2.22
CA ARG A 80 7.52 -0.19 3.54
C ARG A 80 8.89 -0.03 4.19
N ASN A 81 9.73 -1.06 4.15
CA ASN A 81 11.07 -0.98 4.73
C ASN A 81 11.98 -0.01 3.98
N ARG A 82 11.83 0.07 2.65
CA ARG A 82 12.62 0.98 1.81
C ARG A 82 12.25 2.45 2.05
N VAL A 83 10.96 2.76 2.20
CA VAL A 83 10.53 4.14 2.48
C VAL A 83 10.74 4.56 3.93
N SER A 84 10.75 3.62 4.89
CA SER A 84 10.90 3.94 6.31
C SER A 84 12.35 4.09 6.80
N HIS A 85 13.35 3.59 6.05
CA HIS A 85 14.76 3.55 6.50
C HIS A 85 15.69 4.58 5.84
N GLY A 86 15.13 5.64 5.26
CA GLY A 86 15.91 6.79 4.80
C GLY A 86 15.10 7.66 3.86
N TYR A 87 14.32 8.59 4.41
CA TYR A 87 13.61 9.62 3.62
C TYR A 87 14.60 10.40 2.74
N ASP A 88 15.83 10.60 3.22
CA ASP A 88 16.99 11.15 2.55
C ASP A 88 17.58 10.27 1.42
N LYS A 89 17.08 9.03 1.24
CA LYS A 89 17.43 8.10 0.16
C LYS A 89 16.22 7.56 -0.62
N VAL A 90 15.00 8.01 -0.28
CA VAL A 90 13.81 7.62 -1.04
C VAL A 90 13.85 8.34 -2.37
N ASP A 91 13.92 7.55 -3.43
CA ASP A 91 13.77 8.04 -4.79
C ASP A 91 12.28 8.37 -5.03
N LEU A 92 11.95 9.66 -4.95
CA LEU A 92 10.58 10.15 -5.09
C LEU A 92 10.03 10.01 -6.52
N GLU A 93 10.89 9.95 -7.54
CA GLU A 93 10.48 9.65 -8.91
C GLU A 93 9.99 8.19 -9.01
N ILE A 94 10.70 7.26 -8.36
CA ILE A 94 10.24 5.87 -8.25
C ILE A 94 8.93 5.77 -7.48
N VAL A 95 8.77 6.54 -6.40
CA VAL A 95 7.50 6.59 -5.65
C VAL A 95 6.37 7.09 -6.55
N TRP A 96 6.58 8.18 -7.28
CA TRP A 96 5.60 8.71 -8.23
C TRP A 96 5.22 7.68 -9.30
N LYS A 97 6.21 7.03 -9.92
CA LYS A 97 6.00 5.97 -10.90
C LYS A 97 5.17 4.82 -10.33
N THR A 98 5.46 4.41 -9.09
CA THR A 98 4.71 3.36 -8.38
C THR A 98 3.24 3.74 -8.22
N ILE A 99 2.95 5.00 -7.83
CA ILE A 99 1.58 5.52 -7.67
C ILE A 99 0.82 5.44 -8.99
N GLN A 100 1.46 5.83 -10.09
CA GLN A 100 0.79 5.92 -11.40
C GLN A 100 0.67 4.55 -12.10
N SER A 101 1.68 3.68 -11.96
CA SER A 101 1.80 2.46 -12.76
C SER A 101 1.32 1.20 -12.03
N ASP A 102 1.70 1.06 -10.76
CA ASP A 102 1.54 -0.22 -10.03
C ASP A 102 0.34 -0.19 -9.08
N LEU A 103 0.13 0.94 -8.40
CA LEU A 103 -0.91 1.10 -7.38
C LEU A 103 -2.34 0.86 -7.91
N PRO A 104 -2.73 1.27 -9.14
CA PRO A 104 -4.05 0.99 -9.68
C PRO A 104 -4.31 -0.52 -9.83
N GLY A 105 -3.33 -1.27 -10.33
CA GLY A 105 -3.41 -2.71 -10.48
C GLY A 105 -3.51 -3.43 -9.13
N LEU A 106 -2.69 -3.02 -8.16
CA LEU A 106 -2.76 -3.54 -6.80
C LEU A 106 -4.14 -3.30 -6.17
N CYS A 107 -4.71 -2.11 -6.34
CA CYS A 107 -6.04 -1.77 -5.84
C CYS A 107 -7.10 -2.75 -6.36
N GLN A 108 -7.09 -3.02 -7.67
CA GLN A 108 -8.03 -3.95 -8.30
C GLN A 108 -7.89 -5.37 -7.76
N GLN A 109 -6.66 -5.87 -7.61
CA GLN A 109 -6.39 -7.20 -7.08
C GLN A 109 -6.93 -7.35 -5.64
N VAL A 110 -6.58 -6.40 -4.77
CA VAL A 110 -7.00 -6.43 -3.36
C VAL A 110 -8.53 -6.27 -3.23
N GLN A 111 -9.13 -5.41 -4.04
CA GLN A 111 -10.58 -5.21 -4.05
C GLN A 111 -11.33 -6.48 -4.51
N SER A 112 -10.80 -7.18 -5.52
CA SER A 112 -11.38 -8.44 -5.99
C SER A 112 -11.44 -9.48 -4.87
N ILE A 113 -10.32 -9.66 -4.16
CA ILE A 113 -10.23 -10.60 -3.03
C ILE A 113 -11.15 -10.17 -1.88
N ALA A 114 -11.16 -8.88 -1.52
CA ALA A 114 -12.02 -8.36 -0.46
C ALA A 114 -13.50 -8.60 -0.74
N ASN A 115 -13.91 -8.57 -2.01
CA ASN A 115 -15.29 -8.88 -2.43
C ASN A 115 -15.59 -10.39 -2.35
N GLN A 116 -14.62 -11.26 -2.65
CA GLN A 116 -14.80 -12.72 -2.57
C GLN A 116 -15.03 -13.21 -1.14
N ILE A 117 -14.40 -12.58 -0.15
CA ILE A 117 -14.44 -13.01 1.25
C ILE A 117 -15.45 -12.24 2.13
N ARG A 118 -16.15 -11.25 1.55
CA ARG A 118 -17.27 -10.54 2.20
C ARG A 118 -18.64 -11.17 1.91
N LEU A 119 -18.67 -12.20 1.06
CA LEU A 119 -19.81 -13.12 0.87
C LEU A 119 -19.69 -14.28 1.86
#